data_AF-A0A0F9WJQ1-F1
#
_entry.id   AF-A0A0F9WJQ1-F1
#
_cell.length_a   1.000
_cell.length_b   1.000
_cell.length_c   1.000
_cell.angle_alpha   90.00
_cell.angle_beta   90.00
_cell.angle_gamma   90.00
#
_symmetry.space_group_name_H-M   'P 1'
#
loop_
_entity.id
_entity.type
_entity.pdbx_description
1 polymer ?
#
loop_
_entity_poly.entity_id
_entity_poly.type
_entity_poly.pdbx_seq_one_letter_code
_entity_poly.pdbx_strand_id
1 'polypeptide(L)'
;MVQTAQDMFFNDVPELERDNVLRALQGCLNGVEDPRVVLRNISLYDQNLRRAQGLLRWEGREHVFCVETDPSGKLVFTSWNNDTAFAAYPAPDWTLAPYEMLIQEAINKSRQAFLLEKWGKLLERDDVARLLARFTFDAHKDPVGPRQRLWREKVDRIGFDIVTAAESERLRILLSPYMNAPEISFRSQRSPAAGAGAEMFKSRRTSTLHSNKSDRVS
;
A
#
# COMPACT_ATOMS: atom_id res chain seq x y z
N MET A 1 24.23 -33.12 -8.33
CA MET A 1 23.93 -31.86 -7.62
C MET A 1 23.71 -30.80 -8.68
N VAL A 2 22.68 -29.97 -8.55
CA VAL A 2 22.48 -28.82 -9.44
C VAL A 2 23.46 -27.74 -8.99
N GLN A 3 24.40 -27.38 -9.85
CA GLN A 3 25.37 -26.32 -9.56
C GLN A 3 24.63 -24.98 -9.57
N THR A 4 24.82 -24.15 -8.54
CA THR A 4 24.17 -22.84 -8.49
C THR A 4 24.93 -21.83 -9.35
N ALA A 5 24.26 -20.75 -9.78
CA ALA A 5 24.92 -19.66 -10.52
C ALA A 5 26.10 -19.06 -9.73
N GLN A 6 25.99 -19.02 -8.41
CA GLN A 6 27.05 -18.56 -7.52
C GLN A 6 28.27 -19.50 -7.57
N ASP A 7 28.06 -20.81 -7.58
CA ASP A 7 29.15 -21.80 -7.67
C ASP A 7 29.86 -21.73 -9.04
N MET A 8 29.11 -21.49 -10.12
CA MET A 8 29.68 -21.32 -11.45
C MET A 8 30.56 -20.05 -11.51
N PHE A 9 30.08 -18.95 -10.94
CA PHE A 9 30.88 -17.73 -10.79
C PHE A 9 32.16 -17.99 -9.98
N PHE A 10 32.08 -18.72 -8.87
CA PHE A 10 33.25 -19.03 -8.04
C PHE A 10 34.28 -19.93 -8.74
N ASN A 11 33.86 -20.77 -9.69
CA ASN A 11 34.77 -21.58 -10.50
C ASN A 11 35.45 -20.77 -11.61
N ASP A 12 34.73 -19.81 -12.20
CA ASP A 12 35.24 -19.00 -13.31
C ASP A 12 36.09 -17.81 -12.82
N VAL A 13 35.83 -17.28 -11.62
CA VAL A 13 36.49 -16.08 -11.08
C VAL A 13 37.33 -16.42 -9.83
N PRO A 14 38.66 -16.18 -9.86
CA PRO A 14 39.55 -16.41 -8.73
C PRO A 14 39.14 -15.65 -7.47
N GLU A 15 39.33 -16.25 -6.30
CA GLU A 15 38.87 -15.69 -5.02
C GLU A 15 39.34 -14.26 -4.75
N LEU A 16 40.59 -13.94 -5.10
CA LEU A 16 41.19 -12.62 -4.92
C LEU A 16 40.52 -11.52 -5.77
N GLU A 17 39.84 -11.89 -6.86
CA GLU A 17 39.22 -10.95 -7.80
C GLU A 17 37.69 -10.89 -7.68
N ARG A 18 37.07 -11.79 -6.92
CA ARG A 18 35.60 -11.86 -6.78
C ARG A 18 35.01 -10.54 -6.29
N ASP A 19 35.63 -9.92 -5.29
CA ASP A 19 35.19 -8.64 -4.74
C ASP A 19 35.33 -7.49 -5.74
N ASN A 20 36.36 -7.52 -6.59
CA ASN A 20 36.58 -6.54 -7.65
C ASN A 20 35.47 -6.65 -8.72
N VAL A 21 35.16 -7.87 -9.16
CA VAL A 21 34.07 -8.13 -10.10
C VAL A 21 32.71 -7.72 -9.51
N LEU A 22 32.42 -8.12 -8.28
CA LEU A 22 31.16 -7.75 -7.61
C LEU A 22 31.02 -6.24 -7.47
N ARG A 23 32.10 -5.52 -7.12
CA ARG A 23 32.11 -4.06 -7.02
C ARG A 23 31.89 -3.40 -8.37
N ALA A 24 32.51 -3.90 -9.45
CA ALA A 24 32.30 -3.40 -10.80
C ALA A 24 30.84 -3.57 -11.24
N LEU A 25 30.28 -4.77 -11.06
CA LEU A 25 28.87 -5.05 -11.37
C LEU A 25 27.92 -4.17 -10.56
N GLN A 26 28.16 -4.01 -9.26
CA GLN A 26 27.38 -3.14 -8.39
C GLN A 26 27.49 -1.66 -8.80
N GLY A 27 28.67 -1.21 -9.20
CA GLY A 27 28.91 0.12 -9.75
C GLY A 27 28.06 0.37 -10.99
N CYS A 28 28.09 -0.56 -11.96
CA CYS A 28 27.29 -0.46 -13.19
C CYS A 28 25.79 -0.48 -12.93
N LEU A 29 25.31 -1.30 -12.00
CA LEU A 29 23.91 -1.28 -11.57
C LEU A 29 23.48 0.08 -11.00
N ASN A 30 24.43 0.83 -10.44
CA ASN A 30 24.23 2.15 -9.86
C ASN A 30 24.60 3.31 -10.82
N GLY A 31 24.89 3.01 -12.09
CA GLY A 31 25.15 4.01 -13.13
C GLY A 31 26.62 4.43 -13.29
N VAL A 32 27.56 3.74 -12.63
CA VAL A 32 29.00 3.92 -12.87
C VAL A 32 29.41 3.09 -14.09
N GLU A 33 30.05 3.72 -15.08
CA GLU A 33 30.56 3.00 -16.24
C GLU A 33 31.80 2.18 -15.88
N ASP A 34 31.84 0.91 -16.31
CA ASP A 34 33.03 0.06 -16.26
C ASP A 34 33.20 -0.62 -17.63
N PRO A 35 34.36 -0.50 -18.30
CA PRO A 35 34.55 -1.04 -19.65
C PRO A 35 34.46 -2.58 -19.71
N ARG A 36 34.56 -3.25 -18.56
CA ARG A 36 34.43 -4.70 -18.45
C ARG A 36 32.97 -5.14 -18.42
N VAL A 37 32.03 -4.26 -18.12
CA VAL A 37 30.62 -4.63 -17.89
C VAL A 37 29.72 -3.95 -18.90
N VAL A 38 28.86 -4.74 -19.55
CA VAL A 38 27.82 -4.22 -20.45
C VAL A 38 26.46 -4.71 -19.96
N LEU A 39 25.65 -3.80 -19.41
CA LEU A 39 24.27 -4.09 -19.04
C LEU A 39 23.38 -4.06 -20.30
N ARG A 40 22.58 -5.12 -20.48
CA ARG A 40 21.66 -5.27 -21.62
C ARG A 40 20.22 -5.02 -21.23
N ASN A 41 19.77 -5.70 -20.18
CA ASN A 41 18.44 -5.55 -19.63
C ASN A 41 18.55 -5.12 -18.17
N ILE A 42 17.73 -4.15 -17.77
CA ILE A 42 17.67 -3.66 -16.40
C ILE A 42 16.21 -3.57 -16.02
N SER A 43 15.87 -4.08 -14.84
CA SER A 43 14.55 -3.97 -14.25
C SER A 43 14.70 -3.46 -12.82
N LEU A 44 13.94 -2.43 -12.51
CA LEU A 44 14.00 -1.71 -11.25
C LEU A 44 12.64 -1.89 -10.57
N TYR A 45 12.64 -2.42 -9.36
CA TYR A 45 11.42 -2.48 -8.54
C TYR A 45 11.32 -1.25 -7.65
N ASP A 46 12.41 -0.92 -6.94
CA ASP A 46 12.55 0.29 -6.14
C ASP A 46 14.02 0.79 -6.14
N GLN A 47 14.38 1.66 -5.20
CA GLN A 47 15.75 2.20 -5.12
C GLN A 47 16.81 1.12 -4.80
N ASN A 48 16.41 0.08 -4.07
CA ASN A 48 17.27 -0.95 -3.48
C ASN A 48 17.19 -2.27 -4.26
N LEU A 49 16.04 -2.59 -4.84
CA LEU A 49 15.77 -3.83 -5.57
C LEU A 49 15.89 -3.63 -7.07
N ARG A 50 16.97 -4.16 -7.63
CA ARG A 50 17.31 -4.09 -9.05
C ARG A 50 17.67 -5.47 -9.58
N ARG A 51 17.23 -5.77 -10.79
CA ARG A 51 17.66 -6.91 -11.60
C ARG A 51 18.36 -6.40 -12.82
N ALA A 52 19.46 -7.05 -13.20
CA ALA A 52 20.07 -6.81 -14.50
C ALA A 52 20.57 -8.09 -15.13
N GLN A 53 20.57 -8.06 -16.46
CA GLN A 53 21.26 -9.01 -17.29
C GLN A 53 22.33 -8.27 -18.10
N GLY A 54 23.50 -8.87 -18.22
CA GLY A 54 24.60 -8.26 -18.94
C GLY A 54 25.68 -9.23 -19.34
N LEU A 55 26.76 -8.64 -19.85
CA LEU A 55 28.02 -9.30 -20.14
C LEU A 55 29.11 -8.75 -19.22
N LEU A 56 29.94 -9.64 -18.70
CA LEU A 56 31.20 -9.31 -18.04
C LEU A 56 32.34 -9.80 -18.92
N ARG A 57 33.30 -8.93 -19.23
CA ARG A 57 34.56 -9.27 -19.88
C ARG A 57 35.63 -9.41 -18.81
N TRP A 58 36.09 -10.64 -18.61
CA TRP A 58 37.12 -10.93 -17.63
C TRP A 58 38.18 -11.86 -18.22
N GLU A 59 39.46 -11.50 -18.08
CA GLU A 59 40.59 -12.30 -18.57
C GLU A 59 40.44 -12.79 -20.04
N GLY A 60 39.87 -11.94 -20.90
CA GLY A 60 39.65 -12.25 -22.31
C GLY A 60 38.48 -13.20 -22.59
N ARG A 61 37.68 -13.55 -21.58
CA ARG A 61 36.42 -14.29 -21.72
C ARG A 61 35.23 -13.38 -21.51
N GLU A 62 34.14 -13.66 -22.21
CA GLU A 62 32.85 -13.03 -21.98
C GLU A 62 31.96 -13.97 -21.16
N HIS A 63 31.41 -13.45 -20.06
CA HIS A 63 30.48 -14.15 -19.20
C HIS A 63 29.11 -13.49 -19.25
N VAL A 64 28.06 -14.26 -19.53
CA VAL A 64 26.68 -13.78 -19.46
C VAL A 64 26.20 -13.92 -18.03
N PHE A 65 25.64 -12.87 -17.45
CA PHE A 65 25.14 -12.93 -16.08
C PHE A 65 23.71 -12.39 -15.98
N CYS A 66 22.97 -12.90 -15.00
CA CYS A 66 21.80 -12.24 -14.42
C CYS A 66 22.01 -12.09 -12.93
N VAL A 67 21.71 -10.89 -12.41
CA VAL A 67 21.94 -10.53 -11.02
C VAL A 67 20.71 -9.83 -10.45
N GLU A 68 20.49 -10.00 -9.16
CA GLU A 68 19.47 -9.33 -8.37
C GLU A 68 20.14 -8.70 -7.14
N THR A 69 19.71 -7.50 -6.76
CA THR A 69 20.09 -6.91 -5.47
C THR A 69 19.11 -7.41 -4.42
N ASP A 70 19.63 -7.94 -3.32
CA ASP A 70 18.83 -8.32 -2.18
C ASP A 70 18.38 -7.09 -1.35
N PRO A 71 17.45 -7.24 -0.39
CA PRO A 71 17.02 -6.13 0.45
C PRO A 71 18.14 -5.46 1.29
N SER A 72 19.28 -6.13 1.47
CA SER A 72 20.46 -5.57 2.15
C SER A 72 21.36 -4.77 1.21
N GLY A 73 21.04 -4.74 -0.10
CA GLY A 73 21.83 -4.08 -1.13
C GLY A 73 22.99 -4.95 -1.66
N LYS A 74 23.04 -6.23 -1.29
CA LYS A 74 24.06 -7.16 -1.79
C LYS A 74 23.61 -7.77 -3.11
N LEU A 75 24.58 -7.97 -4.00
CA LEU A 75 24.37 -8.54 -5.33
C LEU A 75 24.37 -10.08 -5.26
N VAL A 76 23.35 -10.69 -5.84
CA VAL A 76 23.13 -12.15 -5.90
C VAL A 76 23.03 -12.58 -7.35
N PHE A 77 23.80 -13.59 -7.76
CA PHE A 77 23.69 -14.17 -9.09
C PHE A 77 22.46 -15.07 -9.21
N THR A 78 21.57 -14.74 -10.14
CA THR A 78 20.43 -15.58 -10.51
C THR A 78 20.74 -16.45 -11.73
N SER A 79 21.71 -16.05 -12.56
CA SER A 79 22.24 -16.83 -13.67
C SER A 79 23.70 -16.47 -13.96
N TRP A 80 24.50 -17.45 -14.38
CA TRP A 80 25.87 -17.28 -14.83
C TRP A 80 26.17 -18.27 -15.97
N ASN A 81 26.51 -17.76 -17.16
CA ASN A 81 26.77 -18.51 -18.40
C ASN A 81 25.68 -19.54 -18.75
N ASN A 82 24.44 -19.27 -18.34
CA ASN A 82 23.28 -20.11 -18.62
C ASN A 82 22.24 -19.34 -19.44
N ASP A 83 21.48 -20.07 -20.26
CA ASP A 83 20.41 -19.56 -21.13
C ASP A 83 19.13 -19.14 -20.37
N THR A 84 19.25 -18.81 -19.09
CA THR A 84 18.12 -18.33 -18.29
C THR A 84 17.64 -16.99 -18.87
N ALA A 85 16.39 -16.96 -19.32
CA ALA A 85 15.76 -15.73 -19.80
C ALA A 85 15.72 -14.68 -18.68
N PHE A 86 15.90 -13.41 -19.06
CA PHE A 86 15.80 -12.31 -18.11
C PHE A 86 14.36 -12.16 -17.60
N ALA A 87 14.18 -12.35 -16.29
CA ALA A 87 12.90 -12.17 -15.62
C ALA A 87 12.82 -10.76 -15.00
N ALA A 88 12.33 -9.80 -15.79
CA ALA A 88 12.01 -8.47 -15.29
C ALA A 88 11.03 -8.55 -14.10
N TYR A 89 11.11 -7.60 -13.18
CA TYR A 89 10.07 -7.45 -12.16
C TYR A 89 8.73 -7.20 -12.84
N PRO A 90 7.63 -7.81 -12.34
CA PRO A 90 6.31 -7.43 -12.80
C PRO A 90 6.13 -5.93 -12.56
N ALA A 91 5.54 -5.23 -13.53
CA ALA A 91 5.20 -3.83 -13.35
C ALA A 91 4.25 -3.72 -12.15
N PRO A 92 4.59 -2.93 -11.12
CA PRO A 92 3.69 -2.76 -9.98
C PRO A 92 2.39 -2.11 -10.43
N ASP A 93 1.27 -2.73 -10.07
CA ASP A 93 -0.06 -2.13 -10.20
C ASP A 93 -0.22 -1.07 -9.12
N TRP A 94 -0.20 0.19 -9.54
CA TRP A 94 -0.31 1.34 -8.66
C TRP A 94 -1.77 1.74 -8.43
N THR A 95 -2.08 2.15 -7.22
CA THR A 95 -3.39 2.69 -6.82
C THR A 95 -3.20 3.77 -5.77
N LEU A 96 -4.30 4.41 -5.36
CA LEU A 96 -4.30 5.36 -4.25
C LEU A 96 -4.77 4.69 -2.97
N ALA A 97 -4.12 5.02 -1.85
CA ALA A 97 -4.60 4.68 -0.52
C ALA A 97 -4.52 5.88 0.42
N PRO A 98 -5.46 6.04 1.37
CA PRO A 98 -5.38 7.08 2.38
C PRO A 98 -4.20 6.80 3.31
N TYR A 99 -3.60 7.86 3.86
CA TYR A 99 -2.56 7.69 4.86
C TYR A 99 -3.05 6.89 6.07
N GLU A 100 -2.15 6.12 6.69
CA GLU A 100 -2.47 5.29 7.85
C GLU A 100 -3.04 6.11 9.02
N MET A 101 -2.60 7.36 9.18
CA MET A 101 -3.18 8.27 10.17
C MET A 101 -4.68 8.51 9.96
N LEU A 102 -5.13 8.68 8.71
CA LEU A 102 -6.56 8.86 8.39
C LEU A 102 -7.36 7.57 8.60
N ILE A 103 -6.73 6.43 8.36
CA ILE A 103 -7.30 5.11 8.66
C ILE A 103 -7.54 4.98 10.16
N GLN A 104 -6.52 5.26 10.98
CA GLN A 104 -6.62 5.21 12.44
C GLN A 104 -7.66 6.20 12.97
N GLU A 105 -7.70 7.42 12.42
CA GLU A 105 -8.72 8.40 12.78
C GLU A 105 -10.15 7.91 12.46
N ALA A 106 -10.35 7.31 11.29
CA ALA A 106 -11.63 6.74 10.89
C ALA A 106 -12.04 5.58 11.80
N ILE A 107 -11.10 4.73 12.22
CA ILE A 107 -11.34 3.67 13.20
C ILE A 107 -11.78 4.27 14.55
N ASN A 108 -10.99 5.19 15.09
CA ASN A 108 -11.24 5.83 16.39
C ASN A 108 -12.59 6.57 16.43
N LYS A 109 -12.99 7.18 15.31
CA LYS A 109 -14.25 7.92 15.19
C LYS A 109 -15.43 7.06 14.72
N SER A 110 -15.24 5.75 14.53
CA SER A 110 -16.26 4.84 13.98
C SER A 110 -16.83 5.31 12.63
N ARG A 111 -15.95 5.82 11.75
CA ARG A 111 -16.26 6.35 10.41
C ARG A 111 -15.64 5.51 9.30
N GLN A 112 -15.32 4.24 9.55
CA GLN A 112 -14.65 3.35 8.59
C GLN A 112 -15.46 3.23 7.29
N ALA A 113 -16.78 2.98 7.39
CA ALA A 113 -17.66 2.86 6.23
C ALA A 113 -17.67 4.13 5.36
N PHE A 114 -17.66 5.31 5.99
CA PHE A 114 -17.59 6.59 5.29
C PHE A 114 -16.26 6.75 4.54
N LEU A 115 -15.13 6.41 5.18
CA LEU A 115 -13.83 6.49 4.53
C LEU A 115 -13.71 5.48 3.37
N LEU A 116 -14.20 4.24 3.54
CA LEU A 116 -14.24 3.22 2.49
C LEU A 116 -15.07 3.67 1.29
N GLU A 117 -16.25 4.25 1.52
CA GLU A 117 -17.10 4.78 0.45
C GLU A 117 -16.42 5.93 -0.31
N LYS A 118 -15.82 6.88 0.42
CA LYS A 118 -15.08 8.00 -0.17
C LYS A 118 -13.87 7.53 -0.96
N TRP A 119 -13.15 6.55 -0.44
CA TRP A 119 -12.00 5.95 -1.10
C TRP A 119 -12.43 5.25 -2.39
N GLY A 120 -13.49 4.42 -2.36
CA GLY A 120 -14.04 3.78 -3.56
C GLY A 120 -14.41 4.80 -4.65
N LYS A 121 -15.21 5.81 -4.29
CA LYS A 121 -15.62 6.88 -5.21
C LYS A 121 -14.45 7.68 -5.77
N LEU A 122 -13.36 7.83 -5.02
CA LEU A 122 -12.15 8.51 -5.52
C LEU A 122 -11.48 7.67 -6.61
N LEU A 123 -11.34 6.35 -6.39
CA LEU A 123 -10.68 5.45 -7.35
C LEU A 123 -11.47 5.27 -8.66
N GLU A 124 -12.79 5.45 -8.63
CA GLU A 124 -13.65 5.38 -9.83
C GLU A 124 -13.49 6.58 -10.78
N ARG A 125 -12.77 7.64 -10.37
CA ARG A 125 -12.67 8.85 -11.19
C ARG A 125 -11.62 8.73 -12.31
N ASP A 126 -11.97 9.20 -13.50
CA ASP A 126 -11.08 9.22 -14.67
C ASP A 126 -9.80 10.05 -14.48
N ASP A 127 -9.83 11.09 -13.65
CA ASP A 127 -8.64 11.88 -13.35
C ASP A 127 -7.62 11.09 -12.51
N VAL A 128 -8.08 10.25 -11.59
CA VAL A 128 -7.24 9.31 -10.83
C VAL A 128 -6.66 8.25 -11.74
N ALA A 129 -7.47 7.63 -12.61
CA ALA A 129 -6.96 6.64 -13.58
C ALA A 129 -5.87 7.23 -14.49
N ARG A 130 -6.06 8.46 -14.99
CA ARG A 130 -5.05 9.17 -15.79
C ARG A 130 -3.80 9.54 -14.99
N LEU A 131 -3.95 9.90 -13.72
CA LEU A 131 -2.82 10.18 -12.84
C LEU A 131 -1.98 8.93 -12.62
N LEU A 132 -2.61 7.80 -12.30
CA LEU A 132 -1.92 6.53 -12.09
C LEU A 132 -1.23 6.05 -13.37
N ALA A 133 -1.85 6.17 -14.54
CA ALA A 133 -1.21 5.82 -15.81
C ALA A 133 0.05 6.67 -16.08
N ARG A 134 0.00 7.99 -15.79
CA ARG A 134 1.17 8.87 -15.92
C ARG A 134 2.25 8.52 -14.89
N PHE A 135 1.85 8.22 -13.66
CA PHE A 135 2.76 7.76 -12.62
C PHE A 135 3.48 6.47 -13.02
N THR A 136 2.76 5.45 -13.51
CA THR A 136 3.34 4.20 -13.99
C THR A 136 4.35 4.43 -15.12
N PHE A 137 4.01 5.30 -16.08
CA PHE A 137 4.93 5.64 -17.17
C PHE A 137 6.21 6.30 -16.66
N ASP A 138 6.09 7.32 -15.80
CA ASP A 138 7.26 7.99 -15.21
C ASP A 138 8.04 7.03 -14.30
N ALA A 139 7.37 6.07 -13.66
CA ALA A 139 8.02 5.06 -12.84
C ALA A 139 8.80 4.01 -13.62
N HIS A 140 8.33 3.65 -14.80
CA HIS A 140 9.10 2.82 -15.71
C HIS A 140 10.33 3.55 -16.26
N LYS A 141 10.19 4.85 -16.55
CA LYS A 141 11.25 5.65 -17.17
C LYS A 141 12.34 6.10 -16.18
N ASP A 142 11.94 6.53 -14.99
CA ASP A 142 12.82 7.12 -13.98
C ASP A 142 12.28 6.81 -12.57
N PRO A 143 12.64 5.64 -12.00
CA PRO A 143 12.22 5.23 -10.67
C PRO A 143 12.64 6.25 -9.60
N VAL A 144 11.67 6.75 -8.83
CA VAL A 144 11.83 7.75 -7.77
C VAL A 144 12.36 9.11 -8.27
N GLY A 145 12.23 9.36 -9.57
CA GLY A 145 12.57 10.63 -10.20
C GLY A 145 11.69 11.81 -9.74
N PRO A 146 12.09 13.05 -10.08
CA PRO A 146 11.36 14.26 -9.68
C PRO A 146 9.88 14.26 -10.10
N ARG A 147 9.55 13.64 -11.24
CA ARG A 147 8.16 13.56 -11.72
C ARG A 147 7.28 12.69 -10.83
N GLN A 148 7.80 11.56 -10.34
CA GLN A 148 7.06 10.74 -9.38
C GLN A 148 6.75 11.49 -8.09
N ARG A 149 7.71 12.27 -7.59
CA ARG A 149 7.50 13.11 -6.40
C ARG A 149 6.36 14.10 -6.62
N LEU A 150 6.35 14.76 -7.78
CA LEU A 150 5.29 15.70 -8.15
C LEU A 150 3.90 15.05 -8.23
N TRP A 151 3.81 13.78 -8.66
CA TRP A 151 2.54 13.04 -8.63
C TRP A 151 2.10 12.69 -7.21
N ARG A 152 3.03 12.26 -6.35
CA ARG A 152 2.76 12.01 -4.93
C ARG A 152 2.31 13.27 -4.20
N GLU A 153 2.98 14.40 -4.42
CA GLU A 153 2.59 15.72 -3.87
C GLU A 153 1.18 16.15 -4.29
N LYS A 154 0.68 15.72 -5.46
CA LYS A 154 -0.69 16.04 -5.89
C LYS A 154 -1.74 15.28 -5.09
N VAL A 155 -1.47 14.01 -4.78
CA VAL A 155 -2.40 13.18 -4.00
C VAL A 155 -2.27 13.40 -2.49
N ASP A 156 -1.10 13.85 -2.04
CA ASP A 156 -0.84 14.25 -0.66
C ASP A 156 -1.84 15.32 -0.17
N ARG A 157 -2.16 16.29 -1.04
CA ARG A 157 -3.12 17.38 -0.76
C ARG A 157 -4.53 16.91 -0.43
N ILE A 158 -4.89 15.69 -0.82
CA ILE A 158 -6.19 15.08 -0.51
C ILE A 158 -6.08 13.99 0.56
N GLY A 159 -4.91 13.81 1.17
CA GLY A 159 -4.66 12.83 2.23
C GLY A 159 -4.38 11.40 1.74
N PHE A 160 -4.01 11.24 0.48
CA PHE A 160 -3.72 9.94 -0.13
C PHE A 160 -2.27 9.87 -0.57
N ASP A 161 -1.76 8.64 -0.69
CA ASP A 161 -0.49 8.34 -1.33
C ASP A 161 -0.69 7.33 -2.48
N ILE A 162 0.30 7.25 -3.36
CA ILE A 162 0.37 6.27 -4.44
C ILE A 162 1.10 5.03 -3.92
N VAL A 163 0.36 3.92 -3.80
CA VAL A 163 0.84 2.65 -3.24
C VAL A 163 0.59 1.51 -4.21
N THR A 164 1.20 0.35 -3.96
CA THR A 164 0.89 -0.86 -4.72
C THR A 164 -0.52 -1.35 -4.40
N ALA A 165 -1.15 -2.07 -5.33
CA ALA A 165 -2.46 -2.68 -5.11
C ALA A 165 -2.49 -3.59 -3.88
N ALA A 166 -1.41 -4.34 -3.62
CA ALA A 166 -1.28 -5.19 -2.45
C ALA A 166 -1.30 -4.39 -1.13
N GLU A 167 -0.58 -3.26 -1.08
CA GLU A 167 -0.57 -2.39 0.10
C GLU A 167 -1.92 -1.71 0.32
N SER A 168 -2.56 -1.24 -0.76
CA SER A 168 -3.93 -0.72 -0.69
C SER A 168 -4.89 -1.76 -0.11
N GLU A 169 -4.80 -3.02 -0.52
CA GLU A 169 -5.65 -4.08 0.01
C GLU A 169 -5.38 -4.34 1.49
N ARG A 170 -4.11 -4.38 1.91
CA ARG A 170 -3.74 -4.46 3.33
C ARG A 170 -4.40 -3.35 4.15
N LEU A 171 -4.37 -2.12 3.65
CA LEU A 171 -4.98 -0.96 4.31
C LEU A 171 -6.52 -1.03 4.32
N ARG A 172 -7.15 -1.59 3.28
CA ARG A 172 -8.60 -1.87 3.26
C ARG A 172 -9.00 -2.90 4.31
N ILE A 173 -8.18 -3.93 4.53
CA ILE A 173 -8.40 -4.93 5.57
C ILE A 173 -8.37 -4.28 6.96
N LEU A 174 -7.46 -3.33 7.21
CA LEU A 174 -7.43 -2.58 8.50
C LEU A 174 -8.71 -1.79 8.76
N LEU A 175 -9.33 -1.23 7.72
CA LEU A 175 -10.61 -0.51 7.82
C LEU A 175 -11.82 -1.43 7.90
N SER A 176 -11.68 -2.67 7.47
CA SER A 176 -12.77 -3.64 7.55
C SER A 176 -13.03 -3.93 9.03
N PRO A 177 -14.29 -3.85 9.51
CA PRO A 177 -14.59 -4.22 10.88
C PRO A 177 -14.14 -5.67 11.06
N TYR A 178 -13.26 -5.93 12.03
CA TYR A 178 -12.99 -7.28 12.48
C TYR A 178 -14.34 -7.92 12.81
N MET A 179 -14.79 -8.85 11.98
CA MET A 179 -15.89 -9.76 12.26
C MET A 179 -15.44 -10.64 13.43
N ASN A 180 -15.55 -10.11 14.67
CA ASN A 180 -15.58 -10.77 15.96
C ASN A 180 -15.49 -9.75 17.13
N ALA A 181 -16.18 -8.61 17.04
CA ALA A 181 -16.62 -7.93 18.26
C ALA A 181 -17.99 -8.52 18.61
N PRO A 182 -18.19 -9.15 19.79
CA PRO A 182 -19.52 -9.58 20.18
C PRO A 182 -20.45 -8.37 20.12
N GLU A 183 -21.60 -8.52 19.47
CA GLU A 183 -22.64 -7.50 19.46
C GLU A 183 -22.96 -7.11 20.90
N ILE A 184 -22.39 -6.01 21.39
CA ILE A 184 -22.92 -5.34 22.56
C ILE A 184 -24.19 -4.67 22.07
N SER A 185 -25.27 -5.44 22.10
CA SER A 185 -26.63 -4.95 21.97
C SER A 185 -26.86 -3.90 23.05
N PHE A 186 -26.66 -2.63 22.71
CA PHE A 186 -27.30 -1.53 23.41
C PHE A 186 -28.76 -1.52 23.00
N ARG A 187 -29.52 -2.53 23.45
CA ARG A 187 -30.94 -2.35 23.68
C ARG A 187 -31.04 -1.22 24.69
N SER A 188 -31.43 -0.06 24.20
CA SER A 188 -31.93 1.03 25.01
C SER A 188 -32.96 0.46 25.98
N GLN A 189 -32.55 0.21 27.23
CA GLN A 189 -33.48 0.11 28.33
C GLN A 189 -33.98 1.54 28.57
N ARG A 190 -34.99 1.95 27.78
CA ARG A 190 -35.95 2.91 28.28
C ARG A 190 -36.73 2.20 29.39
N SER A 191 -36.20 2.27 30.61
CA SER A 191 -36.99 2.02 31.80
C SER A 191 -38.14 3.03 31.81
N PRO A 192 -39.41 2.58 31.86
CA PRO A 192 -40.50 3.49 32.17
C PRO A 192 -40.27 4.01 33.59
N ALA A 193 -40.34 5.32 33.78
CA ALA A 193 -40.32 5.91 35.10
C ALA A 193 -41.50 5.36 35.92
N ALA A 194 -41.21 4.43 36.83
CA ALA A 194 -42.14 3.98 37.84
C ALA A 194 -42.26 5.09 38.88
N GLY A 195 -43.28 5.94 38.70
CA GLY A 195 -43.78 6.81 39.75
C GLY A 195 -44.60 6.00 40.76
N ALA A 196 -44.15 5.97 42.01
CA ALA A 196 -44.96 5.75 43.22
C ALA A 196 -44.06 6.01 44.45
N GLY A 197 -44.09 7.24 45.00
CA GLY A 197 -44.66 7.53 46.33
C GLY A 197 -43.51 7.88 47.29
N ALA A 198 -43.53 8.87 48.19
CA ALA A 198 -44.55 9.68 48.85
C ALA A 198 -43.95 11.11 49.05
N GLU A 199 -44.64 12.19 49.42
CA GLU A 199 -45.59 12.39 50.50
C GLU A 199 -46.48 13.63 50.28
N MET A 200 -47.72 13.49 50.74
CA MET A 200 -48.58 14.45 51.44
C MET A 200 -48.24 15.95 51.38
N PHE A 201 -49.14 16.73 50.79
CA PHE A 201 -49.70 17.91 51.50
C PHE A 201 -51.17 18.13 51.08
N LYS A 202 -52.04 18.14 52.09
CA LYS A 202 -53.48 18.40 52.00
C LYS A 202 -53.72 19.90 51.73
N SER A 203 -54.74 20.25 50.94
CA SER A 203 -56.01 20.80 51.47
C SER A 203 -56.91 21.41 50.38
N ARG A 204 -58.12 20.84 50.28
CA ARG A 204 -59.45 21.44 50.01
C ARG A 204 -59.60 22.55 48.96
N ARG A 205 -60.52 22.32 48.00
CA ARG A 205 -61.94 22.75 48.11
C ARG A 205 -62.83 22.16 46.99
N THR A 206 -63.97 21.59 47.43
CA THR A 206 -65.36 21.61 46.87
C THR A 206 -65.58 21.15 45.42
N SER A 207 -66.27 20.01 45.17
CA SER A 207 -67.74 19.87 45.11
C SER A 207 -68.38 20.93 44.18
N THR A 208 -69.23 20.66 43.18
CA THR A 208 -70.28 19.63 43.02
C THR A 208 -70.97 19.89 41.66
N LEU A 209 -71.54 18.84 41.06
CA LEU A 209 -72.83 18.78 40.35
C LEU A 209 -73.10 19.60 39.05
N HIS A 210 -73.69 18.86 38.09
CA HIS A 210 -74.71 19.26 37.10
C HIS A 210 -74.21 20.11 35.91
N SER A 211 -74.79 20.08 34.71
CA SER A 211 -75.82 19.29 34.04
C SER A 211 -75.93 19.89 32.63
N ASN A 212 -76.18 19.03 31.64
CA ASN A 212 -76.94 19.27 30.42
C ASN A 212 -76.52 20.30 29.34
N LYS A 213 -76.46 19.71 28.13
CA LYS A 213 -77.16 20.05 26.88
C LYS A 213 -76.65 21.14 25.95
N SER A 214 -76.79 20.74 24.68
CA SER A 214 -77.03 21.54 23.47
C SER A 214 -75.86 22.40 23.02
N ASP A 215 -75.61 22.58 21.73
CA ASP A 215 -76.07 21.95 20.51
C ASP A 215 -75.05 22.40 19.43
N ARG A 216 -75.12 21.76 18.26
CA ARG A 216 -74.68 22.25 16.94
C ARG A 216 -74.56 23.80 16.83
N VAL A 217 -73.68 24.35 16.00
CA VAL A 217 -73.80 24.43 14.52
C VAL A 217 -72.50 25.05 13.96
N SER A 218 -72.06 24.48 12.82
CA SER A 218 -71.22 25.00 11.71
C SER A 218 -69.84 25.60 11.96
#